data_AF-A0A933B108-F1
#
_entry.id   AF-A0A933B108-F1
#
_cell.length_a   1.000
_cell.length_b   1.000
_cell.length_c   1.000
_cell.angle_alpha   90.00
_cell.angle_beta   90.00
_cell.angle_gamma   90.00
#
_symmetry.space_group_name_H-M   'P 1'
#
loop_
_entity.id
_entity.type
_entity.pdbx_description
1 polymer ?
#
loop_
_entity_poly.entity_id
_entity_poly.type
_entity_poly.pdbx_seq_one_letter_code
_entity_poly.pdbx_strand_id
1 'polypeptide(L)'
;MNWLKGSWFLRMLALALAVLTYFYVRNEIMTLESQRRATDPSYKLIKLTAKSLPLKVRLAAGPSEGHRIIEDKVSSHPARVIVIGPEALLEEAFMAETALVDVGDSAKTVTRRIPLESVAGIHLVGEPYNVEVTIPIEKVQEKK
;
A
#
# COMPACT_ATOMS: atom_id res chain seq x y z
N MET A 1 -31.61 -49.78 54.82
CA MET A 1 -31.06 -48.86 53.80
C MET A 1 -29.53 -48.89 53.87
N ASN A 2 -28.87 -49.86 53.22
CA ASN A 2 -27.40 -50.07 53.28
C ASN A 2 -26.76 -50.08 51.88
N TRP A 3 -27.29 -49.27 50.95
CA TRP A 3 -26.83 -49.27 49.55
C TRP A 3 -25.55 -48.43 49.31
N LEU A 4 -25.07 -47.74 50.35
CA LEU A 4 -23.89 -46.85 50.30
C LEU A 4 -22.59 -47.50 50.82
N LYS A 5 -22.56 -48.80 51.12
CA LYS A 5 -21.38 -49.48 51.71
C LYS A 5 -20.42 -50.12 50.69
N GLY A 6 -20.72 -50.06 49.39
CA GLY A 6 -19.84 -50.59 48.36
C GLY A 6 -18.82 -49.55 47.90
N SER A 7 -17.54 -49.69 48.29
CA SER A 7 -16.41 -48.89 47.75
C SER A 7 -16.43 -48.80 46.21
N TRP A 8 -16.99 -49.81 45.55
CA TRP A 8 -17.15 -49.86 44.11
C TRP A 8 -18.14 -48.84 43.53
N PHE A 9 -19.28 -48.58 44.19
CA PHE A 9 -20.25 -47.59 43.72
C PHE A 9 -19.68 -46.17 43.76
N LEU A 10 -18.97 -45.82 44.84
CA LEU A 10 -18.27 -44.55 44.97
C LEU A 10 -17.21 -44.36 43.90
N ARG A 11 -16.48 -45.41 43.51
CA ARG A 11 -15.51 -45.37 42.41
C ARG A 11 -16.17 -45.12 41.07
N MET A 12 -17.29 -45.78 40.79
CA MET A 12 -18.06 -45.56 39.56
C MET A 12 -18.64 -44.14 39.49
N LEU A 13 -19.15 -43.63 40.61
CA LEU A 13 -19.66 -42.26 40.70
C LEU A 13 -18.54 -41.23 40.51
N ALA A 14 -17.38 -41.44 41.15
CA ALA A 14 -16.22 -40.56 41.00
C ALA A 14 -15.70 -40.55 39.55
N LEU A 15 -15.67 -41.72 38.89
CA LEU A 15 -15.28 -41.84 37.49
C LEU A 15 -16.27 -41.08 36.59
N ALA A 16 -17.58 -41.22 36.81
CA ALA A 16 -18.59 -40.52 36.05
C ALA A 16 -18.46 -38.99 36.19
N LEU A 17 -18.23 -38.49 37.41
CA LEU A 17 -18.00 -37.07 37.66
C LEU A 17 -16.72 -36.58 36.97
N ALA A 18 -15.63 -37.34 37.04
CA ALA A 18 -14.38 -36.98 36.38
C ALA A 18 -14.54 -36.86 34.86
N VAL A 19 -15.29 -37.78 34.24
CA VAL A 19 -15.59 -37.73 32.80
C VAL A 19 -16.44 -36.51 32.47
N LEU A 20 -17.48 -36.22 33.24
CA LEU A 20 -18.32 -35.03 33.06
C LEU A 20 -17.51 -33.74 33.17
N THR A 21 -16.67 -33.61 34.20
CA THR A 21 -15.79 -32.45 34.38
C THR A 21 -14.80 -32.30 33.24
N TYR A 22 -14.21 -33.41 32.75
CA TYR A 22 -13.31 -33.38 31.60
C TYR A 22 -14.00 -32.83 30.35
N PHE A 23 -15.21 -33.30 30.04
CA PHE A 23 -15.97 -32.81 28.90
C PHE A 23 -16.35 -31.33 29.04
N TYR A 24 -16.76 -30.90 30.24
CA TYR A 24 -17.09 -29.50 30.50
C TYR A 24 -15.88 -28.58 30.27
N VAL A 25 -14.75 -28.89 30.92
CA VAL A 25 -13.50 -28.12 30.78
C VAL A 25 -13.00 -28.13 29.34
N ARG A 26 -13.04 -29.29 28.65
CA ARG A 26 -12.65 -29.40 27.24
C ARG A 26 -13.51 -28.53 26.34
N ASN A 27 -14.82 -28.49 26.57
CA ASN A 27 -15.75 -27.66 25.79
C ASN A 27 -15.51 -26.15 26.04
N GLU A 28 -15.27 -25.76 27.28
CA GLU A 28 -14.98 -24.38 27.64
C GLU A 28 -13.65 -23.90 27.05
N ILE A 29 -12.58 -24.72 27.13
CA ILE A 29 -11.29 -24.41 26.50
C ILE A 29 -11.44 -24.24 24.99
N MET A 30 -12.17 -25.13 24.30
CA MET A 30 -12.41 -25.01 22.85
C MET A 30 -13.19 -23.74 22.49
N THR A 31 -14.12 -23.33 23.34
CA THR A 31 -14.90 -22.10 23.13
C THR A 31 -14.04 -20.85 23.36
N LEU A 32 -13.15 -20.88 24.36
CA LEU A 32 -12.21 -19.79 24.63
C LEU A 32 -11.11 -19.68 23.55
N GLU A 33 -10.60 -20.81 23.04
CA GLU A 33 -9.64 -20.81 21.94
C GLU A 33 -10.26 -20.28 20.64
N SER A 34 -11.52 -20.61 20.34
CA SER A 34 -12.21 -20.07 19.16
C SER A 34 -12.44 -18.56 19.27
N GLN A 35 -12.81 -18.06 20.46
CA GLN A 35 -12.89 -16.62 20.73
C GLN A 35 -11.53 -15.93 20.61
N ARG A 36 -10.46 -16.49 21.17
CA ARG A 36 -9.10 -15.91 21.07
C ARG A 36 -8.57 -15.89 19.63
N ARG A 37 -8.85 -16.92 18.83
CA ARG A 37 -8.49 -16.93 17.40
C ARG A 37 -9.30 -15.91 16.58
N ALA A 38 -10.54 -15.60 17.00
CA ALA A 38 -11.33 -14.54 16.38
C ALA A 38 -10.94 -13.13 16.86
N THR A 39 -10.24 -13.01 17.99
CA THR A 39 -9.70 -11.75 18.55
C THR A 39 -8.19 -11.65 18.36
N ASP A 40 -7.72 -11.97 17.16
CA ASP A 40 -6.42 -11.46 16.71
C ASP A 40 -6.66 -10.21 15.84
N PRO A 41 -6.89 -9.02 16.44
CA PRO A 41 -7.01 -7.76 15.71
C PRO A 41 -5.67 -7.31 15.11
N SER A 42 -4.66 -8.18 15.06
CA SER A 42 -3.35 -7.93 14.45
C SER A 42 -3.39 -7.83 12.92
N TYR A 43 -4.57 -7.80 12.29
CA TYR A 43 -4.76 -6.91 11.15
C TYR A 43 -4.68 -5.48 11.67
N LYS A 44 -3.44 -5.06 11.98
CA LYS A 44 -3.06 -3.69 12.32
C LYS A 44 -3.97 -2.77 11.52
N LEU A 45 -4.72 -1.93 12.21
CA LEU A 45 -5.48 -0.84 11.61
C LEU A 45 -4.46 0.05 10.89
N ILE A 46 -4.09 -0.33 9.67
CA ILE A 46 -3.19 0.44 8.83
C ILE A 46 -4.01 1.66 8.48
N LYS A 47 -3.72 2.76 9.16
CA LYS A 47 -4.37 4.03 8.92
C LYS A 47 -4.05 4.45 7.49
N LEU A 48 -5.07 4.47 6.66
CA LEU A 48 -4.99 4.98 5.29
C LEU A 48 -5.21 6.49 5.34
N THR A 49 -4.38 7.22 4.62
CA THR A 49 -4.52 8.66 4.45
C THR A 49 -4.40 9.03 2.98
N ALA A 50 -4.89 10.21 2.62
CA ALA A 50 -4.76 10.79 1.29
C ALA A 50 -3.85 12.01 1.39
N LYS A 51 -2.80 12.06 0.56
CA LYS A 51 -1.84 13.18 0.53
C LYS A 51 -1.76 13.74 -0.88
N SER A 52 -1.87 15.06 -1.00
CA SER A 52 -1.63 15.75 -2.26
C SER A 52 -0.12 16.02 -2.41
N LEU A 53 0.48 15.43 -3.43
CA LEU A 53 1.92 15.54 -3.70
C LEU A 53 2.17 16.32 -5.00
N PRO A 54 3.23 17.15 -5.04
CA PRO A 54 3.70 17.74 -6.28
C PRO A 54 4.24 16.65 -7.20
N LEU A 55 4.02 16.85 -8.50
CA LEU A 55 4.50 15.93 -9.53
C LEU A 55 5.84 16.40 -10.09
N LYS A 56 6.80 15.47 -10.19
CA LYS A 56 8.11 15.68 -10.80
C LYS A 56 8.25 14.79 -12.03
N VAL A 57 8.57 15.41 -13.16
CA VAL A 57 8.79 14.71 -14.43
C VAL A 57 10.21 14.15 -14.47
N ARG A 58 10.37 12.87 -14.79
CA ARG A 58 11.68 12.22 -14.95
C ARG A 58 12.03 12.07 -16.43
N LEU A 59 13.12 12.70 -16.86
CA LEU A 59 13.61 12.61 -18.25
C LEU A 59 14.71 11.55 -18.34
N ALA A 60 14.61 10.63 -19.32
CA ALA A 60 15.61 9.58 -19.55
C ALA A 60 16.76 10.02 -20.45
N ALA A 61 16.44 10.75 -21.52
CA ALA A 61 17.41 11.15 -22.54
C ALA A 61 17.32 12.65 -22.84
N GLY A 62 18.46 13.24 -23.21
CA GLY A 62 18.53 14.61 -23.73
C GLY A 62 17.97 14.69 -25.16
N PRO A 63 17.57 15.89 -25.62
CA PRO A 63 17.03 16.07 -26.96
C PRO A 63 18.13 15.89 -28.04
N SER A 64 17.72 15.79 -29.30
CA SER A 64 18.63 15.66 -30.46
C SER A 64 19.71 16.76 -30.50
N GLU A 65 20.85 16.48 -31.14
CA GLU A 65 21.96 17.42 -31.26
C GLU A 65 21.50 18.82 -31.73
N GLY A 66 22.09 19.87 -31.14
CA GLY A 66 21.74 21.26 -31.41
C GLY A 66 20.43 21.74 -30.76
N HIS A 67 19.78 20.91 -29.93
CA HIS A 67 18.59 21.29 -29.16
C HIS A 67 18.82 21.18 -27.65
N ARG A 68 18.06 21.94 -26.87
CA ARG A 68 18.09 21.93 -25.40
C ARG A 68 16.67 21.94 -24.87
N ILE A 69 16.45 21.20 -23.78
CA ILE A 69 15.22 21.24 -22.99
C ILE A 69 15.29 22.44 -22.07
N ILE A 70 14.23 23.24 -22.04
CA ILE A 70 14.08 24.28 -21.03
C ILE A 70 13.43 23.63 -19.81
N GLU A 71 14.26 23.15 -18.90
CA GLU A 71 13.83 22.48 -17.67
C GLU A 71 12.80 23.32 -16.89
N ASP A 72 12.99 24.64 -16.83
CA ASP A 72 12.09 25.58 -16.15
C ASP A 72 10.69 25.70 -16.76
N LYS A 73 10.51 25.28 -18.03
CA LYS A 73 9.23 25.32 -18.75
C LYS A 73 8.60 23.93 -18.90
N VAL A 74 9.22 22.88 -18.36
CA VAL A 74 8.60 21.55 -18.34
C VAL A 74 7.38 21.62 -17.43
N SER A 75 6.22 21.23 -17.95
CA SER A 75 4.96 21.30 -17.22
C SER A 75 4.19 19.99 -17.31
N SER A 76 3.47 19.67 -16.25
CA SER A 76 2.59 18.51 -16.18
C SER A 76 1.19 18.94 -15.79
N HIS A 77 0.19 18.37 -16.46
CA HIS A 77 -1.21 18.54 -16.13
C HIS A 77 -1.82 17.17 -15.75
N PRO A 78 -2.29 17.00 -14.50
CA PRO A 78 -2.23 17.95 -13.38
C PRO A 78 -0.82 18.14 -12.78
N ALA A 79 -0.58 19.28 -12.12
CA ALA A 79 0.69 19.57 -11.43
C ALA A 79 0.81 18.90 -10.05
N ARG A 80 -0.33 18.44 -9.50
CA ARG A 80 -0.43 17.74 -8.23
C ARG A 80 -1.30 16.50 -8.39
N VAL A 81 -0.95 15.47 -7.65
CA VAL A 81 -1.67 14.18 -7.65
C VAL A 81 -2.03 13.82 -6.22
N ILE A 82 -3.18 13.17 -6.04
CA ILE A 82 -3.63 12.67 -4.75
C ILE A 82 -3.21 11.21 -4.66
N VAL A 83 -2.44 10.87 -3.64
CA VAL A 83 -2.01 9.50 -3.36
C VAL A 83 -2.68 9.00 -2.10
N ILE A 84 -3.27 7.81 -2.19
CA ILE A 84 -3.94 7.14 -1.07
C ILE A 84 -3.11 5.93 -0.67
N GLY A 85 -2.77 5.82 0.61
CA GLY A 85 -1.95 4.72 1.10
C GLY A 85 -1.72 4.75 2.60
N PRO A 86 -0.91 3.82 3.14
CA PRO A 86 -0.55 3.78 4.54
C PRO A 86 0.08 5.10 5.00
N GLU A 87 -0.42 5.66 6.09
CA GLU A 87 0.07 6.94 6.64
C GLU A 87 1.58 6.93 6.85
N ALA A 88 2.13 5.85 7.42
CA ALA A 88 3.57 5.71 7.65
C ALA A 88 4.42 5.84 6.37
N LEU A 89 3.92 5.36 5.22
CA LEU A 89 4.64 5.47 3.94
C LEU A 89 4.41 6.84 3.28
N LEU A 90 3.23 7.43 3.46
CA LEU A 90 2.90 8.74 2.90
C LEU A 90 3.51 9.91 3.65
N GLU A 91 3.83 9.77 4.94
CA GLU A 91 4.55 10.79 5.71
C GLU A 91 5.94 11.04 5.11
N GLU A 92 6.65 9.96 4.75
CA GLU A 92 7.98 10.01 4.12
C GLU A 92 7.95 10.44 2.64
N ALA A 93 6.80 10.34 1.97
CA ALA A 93 6.66 10.72 0.57
C ALA A 93 6.51 12.24 0.39
N PHE A 94 7.46 12.86 -0.32
CA PHE A 94 7.46 14.31 -0.60
C PHE A 94 7.03 14.68 -2.02
N MET A 95 7.28 13.81 -2.99
CA MET A 95 7.00 14.07 -4.41
C MET A 95 6.49 12.80 -5.07
N ALA A 96 5.65 12.95 -6.08
CA ALA A 96 5.30 11.88 -7.01
C ALA A 96 6.16 12.00 -8.25
N GLU A 97 6.62 10.89 -8.80
CA GLU A 97 7.45 10.88 -10.01
C GLU A 97 6.70 10.23 -11.17
N THR A 98 6.91 10.73 -12.39
CA THR A 98 6.42 10.08 -13.61
C THR A 98 7.34 8.93 -14.00
N ALA A 99 6.82 7.99 -14.80
CA ALA A 99 7.69 7.12 -15.57
C ALA A 99 8.68 7.93 -16.43
N LEU A 100 9.80 7.30 -16.74
CA LEU A 100 10.86 7.90 -17.55
C LEU A 100 10.35 8.33 -18.93
N VAL A 101 10.55 9.60 -19.24
CA VAL A 101 10.18 10.20 -20.53
C VAL A 101 11.40 10.26 -21.44
N ASP A 102 11.33 9.57 -22.57
CA ASP A 102 12.34 9.66 -23.62
C ASP A 102 11.95 10.71 -24.66
N VAL A 103 12.86 11.67 -24.89
CA VAL A 103 12.75 12.76 -25.85
C VAL A 103 13.90 12.82 -26.86
N GLY A 104 14.71 11.75 -26.95
CA GLY A 104 15.95 11.66 -27.74
C GLY A 104 15.87 12.21 -29.17
N ASP A 105 14.76 11.96 -29.87
CA ASP A 105 14.64 12.28 -31.29
C ASP A 105 13.81 13.54 -31.58
N SER A 106 13.44 14.30 -30.55
CA SER A 106 12.48 15.40 -30.70
C SER A 106 13.16 16.75 -30.90
N ALA A 107 12.91 17.36 -32.05
CA ALA A 107 13.38 18.71 -32.41
C ALA A 107 12.34 19.83 -32.11
N LYS A 108 11.18 19.46 -31.54
CA LYS A 108 10.05 20.35 -31.26
C LYS A 108 9.44 20.00 -29.91
N THR A 109 8.63 20.92 -29.35
CA THR A 109 7.84 20.67 -28.14
C THR A 109 7.06 19.38 -28.24
N VAL A 110 7.21 18.53 -27.22
CA VAL A 110 6.54 17.23 -27.13
C VAL A 110 5.49 17.29 -26.04
N THR A 111 4.26 16.93 -26.36
CA THR A 111 3.20 16.69 -25.38
C THR A 111 2.87 15.20 -25.40
N ARG A 112 3.02 14.53 -24.26
CA ARG A 112 2.78 13.09 -24.11
C ARG A 112 2.03 12.78 -22.83
N ARG A 113 1.20 11.74 -22.89
CA ARG A 113 0.55 11.15 -21.71
C ARG A 113 1.45 10.07 -21.14
N ILE A 114 1.77 10.19 -19.86
CA ILE A 114 2.81 9.40 -19.20
C ILE A 114 2.22 8.83 -17.92
N PRO A 115 2.37 7.52 -17.66
CA PRO A 115 1.90 6.95 -16.42
C PRO A 115 2.74 7.46 -15.24
N LEU A 116 2.10 7.59 -14.10
CA LEU A 116 2.80 7.86 -12.85
C LEU A 116 3.51 6.61 -12.34
N GLU A 117 4.70 6.78 -11.76
CA GLU A 117 5.42 5.71 -11.09
C GLU A 117 4.93 5.57 -9.64
N SER A 118 5.16 4.41 -9.02
CA SER A 118 4.76 4.18 -7.62
C SER A 118 5.45 5.17 -6.68
N VAL A 119 4.70 5.78 -5.76
CA VAL A 119 5.24 6.75 -4.79
C VAL A 119 5.53 6.02 -3.49
N ALA A 120 6.80 5.99 -3.07
CA ALA A 120 7.22 5.28 -1.85
C ALA A 120 6.75 3.81 -1.79
N GLY A 121 6.74 3.12 -2.95
CA GLY A 121 6.25 1.73 -3.06
C GLY A 121 4.73 1.58 -3.04
N ILE A 122 3.98 2.68 -2.98
CA ILE A 122 2.52 2.69 -3.03
C ILE A 122 2.08 2.72 -4.50
N HIS A 123 1.28 1.74 -4.89
CA HIS A 123 0.59 1.76 -6.17
C HIS A 123 -0.47 2.86 -6.15
N LEU A 124 -0.39 3.75 -7.14
CA LEU A 124 -1.34 4.84 -7.28
C LEU A 124 -2.70 4.27 -7.73
N VAL A 125 -3.73 4.54 -6.94
CA VAL A 125 -5.12 4.16 -7.25
C VAL A 125 -5.92 5.45 -7.41
N GLY A 126 -6.43 5.71 -8.62
CA GLY A 126 -7.23 6.89 -8.93
C GLY A 126 -6.98 7.46 -10.32
N GLU A 127 -7.88 8.34 -10.77
CA GLU A 127 -7.70 9.12 -11.99
C GLU A 127 -7.12 10.52 -11.68
N PRO A 128 -6.22 11.06 -12.53
CA PRO A 128 -5.70 10.42 -13.74
C PRO A 128 -4.42 9.62 -13.46
N TYR A 129 -4.43 8.32 -13.78
CA TYR A 129 -3.25 7.45 -13.76
C TYR A 129 -2.18 7.89 -14.77
N ASN A 130 -2.61 8.62 -15.80
CA ASN A 130 -1.77 9.18 -16.84
C ASN A 130 -1.77 10.71 -16.75
N VAL A 131 -0.59 11.31 -16.73
CA VAL A 131 -0.42 12.76 -16.68
C VAL A 131 0.04 13.26 -18.04
N GLU A 132 -0.49 14.41 -18.46
CA GLU A 132 -0.07 15.05 -19.69
C GLU A 132 1.14 15.92 -19.41
N VAL A 133 2.28 15.56 -19.98
CA VAL A 133 3.56 16.25 -19.81
C VAL A 133 3.88 16.98 -21.09
N THR A 134 4.13 18.29 -20.98
CA THR A 134 4.59 19.15 -22.07
C THR A 134 6.04 19.53 -21.84
N ILE A 135 6.90 19.13 -22.77
CA ILE A 135 8.36 19.34 -22.74
C ILE A 135 8.73 20.29 -23.88
N PRO A 136 9.05 21.55 -23.59
CA PRO A 136 9.49 22.50 -24.60
C PRO A 136 10.95 22.27 -24.97
N ILE A 137 11.21 22.18 -26.27
CA ILE A 137 12.54 21.97 -26.84
C ILE A 137 12.86 23.16 -27.74
N GLU A 138 13.99 23.80 -27.51
CA GLU A 138 14.48 24.94 -28.31
C GLU A 138 15.85 24.62 -28.93
N LYS A 139 16.18 25.29 -30.04
CA LYS A 139 17.50 25.19 -30.67
C LYS A 139 18.54 25.94 -29.84
N VAL A 140 19.68 25.30 -29.58
CA VAL A 140 20.84 25.95 -28.97
C VAL A 140 21.41 26.90 -30.03
N GLN A 141 21.17 28.20 -29.88
CA GLN A 141 21.90 29.19 -30.67
C GLN A 141 23.32 29.24 -30.12
N GLU A 142 24.30 28.75 -30.89
CA GLU A 142 25.71 28.99 -30.63
C GLU A 142 25.93 30.51 -30.54
N LYS A 143 26.26 31.00 -29.34
CA LYS A 143 26.79 32.35 -29.19
C LYS A 143 28.13 32.36 -29.92
N LYS A 144 28.12 33.03 -31.07
CA LYS A 144 29.28 33.35 -31.91
C LYS A 144 30.29 34.22 -31.16
#